data_AF-A0A1I4H9Q5-F1
#
_entry.id   AF-A0A1I4H9Q5-F1
#
_cell.length_a   1.000
_cell.length_b   1.000
_cell.length_c   1.000
_cell.angle_alpha   90.00
_cell.angle_beta   90.00
_cell.angle_gamma   90.00
#
_symmetry.space_group_name_H-M   'P 1'
#
loop_
_entity.id
_entity.type
_entity.pdbx_description
1 polymer ?
#
loop_
_entity_poly.entity_id
_entity_poly.type
_entity_poly.pdbx_seq_one_letter_code
_entity_poly.pdbx_strand_id
1 'polypeptide(L)'
;MEQCRTLKGLEMNTPGTHWQRRLHSFRKALLQLDEAMELMNRRPLSKLERQGALHEFECSYELGWNTLKDFLVWQGIEGITGSRDTIREAFSATPFKVFYFSRP
;
A
#
# COMPACT_ATOMS: atom_id res chain seq x y z
N MET A 1 2.26 -14.64 -10.68
CA MET A 1 3.58 -14.28 -10.10
C MET A 1 4.26 -13.10 -10.80
N GLU A 2 3.91 -12.77 -12.05
CA GLU A 2 4.57 -11.65 -12.78
C GLU A 2 4.01 -10.26 -12.48
N GLN A 3 2.74 -10.12 -12.08
CA GLN A 3 2.13 -8.80 -11.85
C GLN A 3 2.68 -8.04 -10.63
N CYS A 4 3.11 -8.73 -9.57
CA CYS A 4 3.85 -8.08 -8.47
C CYS A 4 5.27 -7.65 -8.86
N ARG A 5 5.90 -8.32 -9.84
CA ARG A 5 7.27 -7.98 -10.30
C ARG A 5 7.30 -6.83 -11.30
N THR A 6 6.24 -6.61 -12.08
CA THR A 6 6.21 -5.50 -13.05
C THR A 6 6.22 -4.12 -12.39
N LEU A 7 5.94 -4.03 -11.08
CA LEU A 7 6.03 -2.79 -10.31
C LEU A 7 7.46 -2.46 -9.83
N LYS A 8 8.43 -3.38 -9.98
CA LYS A 8 9.84 -3.13 -9.67
C LYS A 8 10.60 -2.34 -10.75
N GLY A 9 9.99 -2.09 -11.92
CA GLY A 9 10.67 -1.55 -13.11
C GLY A 9 10.26 -0.15 -13.58
N LEU A 10 9.60 0.67 -12.77
CA LEU A 10 9.21 2.03 -13.19
C LEU A 10 10.14 3.11 -12.61
N GLU A 11 11.37 3.21 -13.14
CA GLU A 11 12.11 4.48 -13.17
C GLU A 11 11.31 5.47 -14.02
N MET A 12 10.84 6.60 -13.45
CA MET A 12 10.46 7.82 -14.18
C MET A 12 10.45 9.03 -13.22
N ASN A 13 11.26 10.04 -13.57
CA ASN A 13 11.59 11.31 -12.91
C ASN A 13 10.39 12.15 -12.38
N THR A 14 10.13 12.18 -11.06
CA THR A 14 9.83 13.39 -10.23
C THR A 14 9.55 13.00 -8.76
N PRO A 15 10.15 13.64 -7.74
CA PRO A 15 10.00 13.24 -6.33
C PRO A 15 8.55 13.28 -5.78
N GLY A 16 7.66 14.11 -6.34
CA GLY A 16 6.26 14.22 -5.90
C GLY A 16 5.33 13.12 -6.41
N THR A 17 5.76 12.34 -7.41
CA THR A 17 4.87 11.49 -8.23
C THR A 17 4.89 10.01 -7.81
N HIS A 18 5.91 9.57 -7.07
CA HIS A 18 6.13 8.14 -6.77
C HIS A 18 5.14 7.55 -5.78
N TRP A 19 4.92 8.21 -4.64
CA TRP A 19 3.99 7.73 -3.61
C TRP A 19 2.54 7.81 -4.10
N GLN A 20 2.18 8.81 -4.90
CA GLN A 20 0.85 8.95 -5.50
C GLN A 20 0.55 7.83 -6.49
N ARG A 21 1.52 7.49 -7.35
CA ARG A 21 1.40 6.35 -8.28
C ARG A 21 1.27 5.02 -7.55
N ARG A 22 2.04 4.82 -6.47
CA ARG A 22 1.95 3.61 -5.64
C ARG A 22 0.64 3.54 -4.86
N LEU A 23 0.15 4.68 -4.35
CA LEU A 23 -1.17 4.78 -3.73
C LEU A 23 -2.29 4.39 -4.70
N HIS A 24 -2.20 4.80 -5.97
CA HIS A 24 -3.16 4.39 -7.00
C HIS A 24 -3.14 2.87 -7.23
N SER A 25 -1.96 2.26 -7.35
CA SER A 25 -1.83 0.80 -7.46
C SER A 25 -2.34 0.07 -6.21
N PHE A 26 -2.06 0.59 -5.02
CA PHE A 26 -2.55 0.04 -3.75
C PHE A 26 -4.09 0.09 -3.68
N ARG A 27 -4.71 1.20 -4.08
CA ARG A 27 -6.18 1.31 -4.16
C ARG A 27 -6.78 0.29 -5.11
N LYS A 28 -6.14 0.04 -6.26
CA LYS A 28 -6.59 -1.01 -7.19
C LYS A 28 -6.50 -2.41 -6.59
N ALA A 29 -5.40 -2.73 -5.91
CA ALA A 29 -5.24 -4.02 -5.23
C ALA A 29 -6.26 -4.20 -4.10
N LEU A 30 -6.56 -3.14 -3.34
CA LEU A 30 -7.62 -3.16 -2.33
C LEU A 30 -9.00 -3.42 -2.90
N LEU A 31 -9.33 -2.80 -4.05
CA LEU A 31 -10.61 -3.06 -4.72
C LEU A 31 -10.74 -4.53 -5.16
N GLN A 32 -9.67 -5.12 -5.67
CA GLN A 32 -9.64 -6.54 -6.04
C GLN A 32 -9.87 -7.44 -4.81
N LEU A 33 -9.19 -7.13 -3.71
CA LEU A 33 -9.38 -7.84 -2.45
C LEU A 33 -10.83 -7.73 -1.93
N ASP A 34 -11.45 -6.55 -2.07
CA ASP A 34 -12.85 -6.34 -1.68
C ASP A 34 -13.82 -7.17 -2.53
N GLU A 35 -13.62 -7.19 -3.85
CA GLU A 35 -14.36 -8.07 -4.77
C GLU A 35 -14.18 -9.56 -4.41
N ALA A 36 -12.95 -9.97 -4.08
CA ALA A 36 -12.66 -11.32 -3.62
C ALA A 36 -13.42 -11.65 -2.33
N MET A 37 -13.43 -10.73 -1.35
CA MET A 37 -14.16 -10.87 -0.08
C MET A 37 -15.68 -10.94 -0.29
N GLU A 38 -16.25 -10.14 -1.19
CA GLU A 38 -17.66 -10.25 -1.56
C GLU A 38 -17.99 -11.61 -2.16
N LEU A 39 -17.15 -12.12 -3.06
CA LEU A 39 -17.26 -13.45 -3.63
C LEU A 39 -17.19 -14.54 -2.55
N MET A 40 -16.31 -14.38 -1.56
CA MET A 40 -16.20 -15.29 -0.41
C MET A 40 -17.50 -15.38 0.40
N ASN A 41 -18.19 -14.26 0.53
CA ASN A 41 -19.41 -14.17 1.32
C ASN A 41 -20.63 -14.76 0.59
N ARG A 42 -20.65 -14.69 -0.75
CA ARG A 42 -21.76 -15.21 -1.57
C ARG A 42 -21.69 -16.72 -1.80
N ARG A 43 -20.49 -17.29 -1.92
CA ARG A 43 -20.32 -18.73 -2.22
C ARG A 43 -19.10 -19.33 -1.52
N PRO A 44 -19.12 -20.64 -1.19
CA PRO A 44 -17.91 -21.33 -0.77
C PRO A 44 -16.90 -21.34 -1.93
N LEU A 45 -15.75 -20.72 -1.71
CA LEU A 45 -14.71 -20.62 -2.73
C LEU A 45 -14.01 -21.95 -2.97
N SER A 46 -13.54 -22.13 -4.20
CA SER A 46 -12.56 -23.15 -4.53
C SER A 46 -11.22 -22.89 -3.85
N LYS A 47 -10.39 -23.93 -3.78
CA LYS A 47 -9.02 -23.85 -3.25
C LYS A 47 -8.18 -22.77 -3.97
N LEU A 48 -8.36 -22.60 -5.29
CA LEU A 48 -7.63 -21.62 -6.09
C LEU A 48 -8.06 -20.19 -5.78
N GLU A 49 -9.35 -19.94 -5.64
CA GLU A 49 -9.86 -18.60 -5.31
C GLU A 49 -9.45 -18.18 -3.90
N ARG A 50 -9.42 -19.11 -2.93
CA ARG A 50 -8.87 -18.83 -1.59
C ARG A 50 -7.39 -18.45 -1.65
N GLN A 51 -6.61 -19.13 -2.50
CA GLN A 51 -5.21 -18.79 -2.72
C GLN A 51 -5.04 -17.43 -3.41
N GLY A 52 -5.94 -17.09 -4.35
CA GLY A 52 -6.01 -15.78 -4.99
C GLY A 52 -6.29 -14.66 -3.98
N ALA A 53 -7.30 -14.83 -3.13
CA ALA A 53 -7.64 -13.85 -2.09
C ALA A 53 -6.49 -13.64 -1.08
N LEU A 54 -5.80 -14.72 -0.68
CA LEU A 54 -4.61 -14.60 0.17
C LEU A 54 -3.47 -13.86 -0.53
N HIS A 55 -3.25 -14.14 -1.81
CA HIS A 55 -2.23 -13.46 -2.60
C HIS A 55 -2.53 -11.96 -2.76
N GLU A 56 -3.79 -11.60 -3.00
CA GLU A 56 -4.23 -10.21 -3.06
C GLU A 56 -4.07 -9.49 -1.73
N PHE A 57 -4.31 -10.19 -0.60
CA PHE A 57 -4.04 -9.66 0.73
C PHE A 57 -2.54 -9.38 0.94
N GLU A 58 -1.66 -10.33 0.61
CA GLU A 58 -0.20 -10.17 0.72
C GLU A 58 0.31 -9.02 -0.15
N CYS A 59 -0.17 -8.95 -1.39
CA CYS A 59 0.17 -7.87 -2.33
C CYS A 59 -0.31 -6.51 -1.82
N SER A 60 -1.55 -6.42 -1.32
CA SER A 60 -2.10 -5.19 -0.75
C SER A 60 -1.28 -4.74 0.45
N TYR A 61 -0.92 -5.65 1.36
CA TYR A 61 -0.05 -5.35 2.49
C TYR A 61 1.30 -4.81 2.02
N GLU A 62 1.94 -5.48 1.04
CA GLU A 62 3.23 -5.09 0.50
C GLU A 62 3.22 -3.69 -0.14
N LEU A 63 2.20 -3.41 -0.95
CA LEU A 63 2.01 -2.09 -1.57
C LEU A 63 1.69 -1.01 -0.55
N GLY A 64 0.92 -1.33 0.49
CA GLY A 64 0.51 -0.41 1.53
C GLY A 64 1.71 0.13 2.32
N TRP A 65 2.57 -0.76 2.84
CA TRP A 65 3.74 -0.31 3.61
C TRP A 65 4.80 0.35 2.74
N ASN A 66 4.97 -0.08 1.48
CA ASN A 66 5.89 0.60 0.55
C ASN A 66 5.41 2.03 0.25
N THR A 67 4.11 2.21 -0.02
CA THR A 67 3.51 3.54 -0.23
C THR A 67 3.70 4.44 0.98
N LEU A 68 3.47 3.89 2.18
CA LEU A 68 3.65 4.61 3.44
C LEU A 68 5.12 5.00 3.67
N LYS A 69 6.05 4.09 3.35
CA LYS A 69 7.49 4.36 3.44
C LYS A 69 7.89 5.50 2.52
N ASP A 70 7.48 5.48 1.25
CA ASP A 70 7.78 6.58 0.32
C ASP A 70 7.17 7.90 0.76
N PHE A 71 5.96 7.86 1.33
CA PHE A 71 5.31 9.04 1.88
C PHE A 71 6.09 9.62 3.07
N LEU A 72 6.58 8.77 3.99
CA LEU A 72 7.38 9.20 5.13
C LEU A 72 8.74 9.78 4.69
N VAL A 73 9.39 9.15 3.70
CA VAL A 73 10.62 9.69 3.09
C VAL A 73 10.34 11.05 2.45
N TRP A 74 9.22 11.20 1.73
CA TRP A 74 8.81 12.50 1.17
C TRP A 74 8.53 13.55 2.25
N GLN A 75 8.07 13.14 3.43
CA GLN A 75 7.87 14.01 4.61
C GLN A 75 9.18 14.35 5.35
N GLY A 76 10.33 13.80 4.93
CA GLY A 76 11.64 14.02 5.54
C GLY A 76 12.01 13.02 6.65
N ILE A 77 11.27 11.92 6.79
CA ILE A 77 11.56 10.85 7.76
C ILE A 77 12.31 9.73 7.02
N GLU A 78 13.62 9.68 7.24
CA GLU A 78 14.53 8.70 6.62
C GLU A 78 14.90 7.57 7.59
N GLY A 79 15.54 6.50 7.09
CA GLY A 79 16.02 5.38 7.93
C GLY A 79 15.03 4.23 8.14
N ILE A 80 13.93 4.19 7.39
CA ILE A 80 12.89 3.17 7.54
C ILE A 80 13.26 1.91 6.74
N THR A 81 13.56 0.82 7.44
CA THR A 81 14.06 -0.43 6.84
C THR A 81 13.07 -1.60 6.94
N GLY A 82 11.85 -1.39 7.46
CA GLY A 82 10.84 -2.45 7.56
C GLY A 82 9.39 -1.97 7.65
N SER A 83 8.44 -2.84 7.33
CA SER A 83 7.00 -2.56 7.38
C SER A 83 6.52 -2.17 8.78
N ARG A 84 7.01 -2.87 9.82
CA ARG A 84 6.72 -2.56 11.22
C ARG A 84 7.21 -1.17 11.62
N ASP A 85 8.45 -0.83 11.27
CA ASP A 85 9.02 0.48 11.60
C ASP A 85 8.32 1.57 10.80
N THR A 86 8.00 1.32 9.53
CA THR A 86 7.21 2.24 8.70
C THR A 86 5.87 2.59 9.37
N ILE A 87 5.13 1.59 9.82
CA ILE A 87 3.84 1.77 10.48
C ILE A 87 4.03 2.51 11.81
N ARG A 88 5.03 2.14 12.61
CA ARG A 88 5.32 2.79 13.90
C ARG A 88 5.70 4.26 13.72
N GLU A 89 6.58 4.57 12.78
CA GLU A 89 6.97 5.96 12.46
C GLU A 89 5.78 6.75 11.90
N ALA A 90 4.95 6.14 11.06
CA ALA A 90 3.71 6.78 10.61
C ALA A 90 2.79 7.13 11.79
N PHE A 91 2.54 6.19 12.70
CA PHE A 91 1.73 6.43 13.89
C PHE A 91 2.35 7.44 14.86
N SER A 92 3.69 7.54 14.90
CA SER A 92 4.43 8.52 15.71
C SER A 92 4.46 9.91 15.08
N ALA A 93 4.46 10.01 13.75
CA ALA A 93 4.44 11.26 13.00
C ALA A 93 3.01 11.84 12.87
N THR A 94 1.99 11.00 12.86
CA THR A 94 0.57 11.37 12.72
C THR A 94 -0.12 12.03 13.94
N PRO A 95 0.27 11.84 15.23
CA PRO A 95 -0.51 12.35 16.36
C PRO A 95 -0.51 13.89 16.46
N PHE A 96 0.40 14.59 15.76
CA PHE A 96 0.46 16.05 15.73
C PHE A 96 0.29 16.68 14.35
N LYS A 97 0.19 15.88 13.27
CA LYS A 97 0.15 16.41 11.89
C LYS A 97 -1.25 16.62 11.31
N VAL A 98 -2.31 16.22 12.02
CA VAL A 98 -3.70 16.61 11.68
C VAL A 98 -3.88 18.14 11.70
N PHE A 99 -2.97 18.89 12.34
CA PHE A 99 -2.96 20.36 12.30
C PHE A 99 -2.27 20.99 11.07
N TYR A 100 -1.56 20.22 10.23
CA TYR A 100 -0.93 20.77 9.01
C TYR A 100 -1.85 20.85 7.79
N PHE A 101 -3.12 20.44 7.91
CA PHE A 101 -4.16 20.70 6.91
C PHE A 101 -5.07 21.89 7.28
N SER A 102 -4.64 22.73 8.23
CA SER A 102 -5.26 24.03 8.51
C SER A 102 -4.17 25.09 8.69
N ARG A 103 -3.67 25.59 7.57
CA ARG A 103 -3.32 27.01 7.48
C ARG A 103 -4.25 27.66 6.44
N PRO A 104 -4.71 28.90 6.70
CA PRO A 104 -5.57 29.66 5.79
C PRO A 104 -4.91 29.91 4.44
#